data_AF-A0A6L6LPL8-F1
#
_entry.id   AF-A0A6L6LPL8-F1
#
_cell.length_a   1.000
_cell.length_b   1.000
_cell.length_c   1.000
_cell.angle_alpha   90.00
_cell.angle_beta   90.00
_cell.angle_gamma   90.00
#
_symmetry.space_group_name_H-M   'P 1'
#
loop_
_entity.id
_entity.type
_entity.pdbx_description
1 polymer ?
#
loop_
_entity_poly.entity_id
_entity_poly.type
_entity_poly.pdbx_seq_one_letter_code
_entity_poly.pdbx_strand_id
1 'polypeptide(L)'
;MNNGFNKEVFIRENGLSRYTKLLDFLECEVTRNTYREIVALLSSRRIRKFVYDGERYLMLRESINMPVRIFEKSALEKGLKEHQAKFDIPAEDLLNLIARYQI
;
A
#
# COMPACT_ATOMS: atom_id res chain seq x y z
N MET A 1 -12.64 -18.84 0.65
CA MET A 1 -11.97 -18.65 1.95
C MET A 1 -11.54 -17.20 2.02
N ASN A 2 -12.14 -16.40 2.91
CA ASN A 2 -11.77 -14.99 3.09
C ASN A 2 -10.47 -14.92 3.91
N ASN A 3 -9.33 -15.15 3.26
CA ASN A 3 -8.04 -14.89 3.87
C ASN A 3 -7.75 -13.39 3.71
N GLY A 4 -8.50 -12.56 4.44
CA GLY A 4 -8.22 -11.13 4.51
C GLY A 4 -6.87 -10.86 5.18
N PHE A 5 -6.34 -9.64 5.01
CA PHE A 5 -5.06 -9.22 5.57
C PHE A 5 -4.88 -9.69 7.04
N ASN A 6 -3.79 -10.42 7.28
CA ASN A 6 -3.41 -10.90 8.60
C ASN A 6 -2.25 -10.05 9.15
N LYS A 7 -2.56 -9.19 10.12
CA LYS A 7 -1.61 -8.31 10.80
C LYS A 7 -0.43 -9.07 11.40
N GLU A 8 -0.68 -10.19 12.08
CA GLU A 8 0.36 -10.92 12.81
C GLU A 8 1.35 -11.56 11.85
N VAL A 9 0.86 -12.15 10.75
CA VAL A 9 1.70 -12.69 9.68
C VAL A 9 2.52 -11.57 9.04
N PHE A 10 1.88 -10.45 8.70
CA PHE A 10 2.59 -9.31 8.10
C PHE A 10 3.70 -8.79 9.01
N ILE A 11 3.41 -8.55 10.31
CA ILE A 11 4.42 -8.07 11.27
C ILE A 11 5.55 -9.09 11.44
N ARG A 12 5.25 -10.39 11.47
CA ARG A 12 6.28 -11.43 11.58
C ARG A 12 7.23 -11.44 10.38
N GLU A 13 6.70 -11.23 9.18
CA GLU A 13 7.49 -11.27 7.93
C GLU A 13 8.19 -9.95 7.60
N ASN A 14 7.58 -8.82 7.98
CA ASN A 14 8.02 -7.48 7.56
C ASN A 14 8.51 -6.60 8.72
N GLY A 15 8.26 -7.01 9.97
CA GLY A 15 8.56 -6.24 11.16
C GLY A 15 7.51 -5.17 11.48
N LEU A 16 7.47 -4.77 12.75
CA LEU A 16 6.52 -3.78 13.27
C LEU A 16 6.64 -2.42 12.57
N SER A 17 7.87 -1.98 12.24
CA SER A 17 8.11 -0.69 11.60
C SER A 17 7.38 -0.56 10.25
N ARG A 18 7.39 -1.61 9.42
CA ARG A 18 6.67 -1.60 8.14
C ARG A 18 5.16 -1.60 8.34
N TYR A 19 4.67 -2.30 9.36
CA TYR A 19 3.25 -2.25 9.70
C TYR A 19 2.82 -0.85 10.15
N THR A 20 3.63 -0.16 10.95
CA THR A 20 3.36 1.24 11.33
C THR A 20 3.29 2.15 10.10
N LYS A 21 4.22 2.00 9.15
CA LYS A 21 4.19 2.75 7.87
C LYS A 21 2.96 2.44 7.02
N LEU A 22 2.51 1.19 7.01
CA LEU A 22 1.28 0.81 6.32
C LEU A 22 0.06 1.50 6.94
N LEU A 23 -0.01 1.64 8.26
CA LEU A 23 -1.07 2.40 8.92
C LEU A 23 -1.02 3.90 8.60
N ASP A 24 0.18 4.50 8.63
CA ASP A 24 0.39 5.90 8.27
C ASP A 24 -0.01 6.16 6.80
N PHE A 25 0.28 5.23 5.89
CA PHE A 25 -0.21 5.27 4.51
C PHE A 25 -1.74 5.31 4.44
N LEU A 26 -2.45 4.46 5.19
CA LEU A 26 -3.92 4.44 5.18
C LEU A 26 -4.48 5.77 5.68
N GLU A 27 -3.90 6.31 6.76
CA GLU A 27 -4.33 7.58 7.36
C GLU A 27 -4.11 8.77 6.41
N CYS A 28 -2.98 8.80 5.72
CA CYS A 28 -2.60 9.92 4.87
C CYS A 28 -3.24 9.87 3.47
N GLU A 29 -3.31 8.68 2.86
CA GLU A 29 -3.68 8.55 1.45
C GLU A 29 -5.10 8.05 1.25
N VAL A 30 -5.69 7.32 2.20
CA VAL A 30 -7.01 6.69 2.04
C VAL A 30 -8.07 7.56 2.69
N THR A 31 -8.36 8.69 2.04
CA THR A 31 -9.37 9.66 2.47
C THR A 31 -10.71 9.43 1.76
N ARG A 32 -11.78 10.13 2.20
CA ARG A 32 -13.07 10.09 1.50
C ARG A 32 -12.98 10.45 0.00
N ASN A 33 -12.03 11.32 -0.36
CA ASN A 33 -11.89 11.83 -1.73
C ASN A 33 -11.06 10.89 -2.61
N THR A 34 -10.03 10.26 -2.05
CA THR A 34 -9.08 9.41 -2.77
C THR A 34 -9.43 7.92 -2.71
N TYR A 35 -10.29 7.50 -1.77
CA TYR A 35 -10.71 6.10 -1.60
C TYR A 35 -11.16 5.44 -2.91
N ARG A 36 -12.06 6.11 -3.65
CA ARG A 36 -12.63 5.53 -4.88
C ARG A 36 -11.57 5.33 -5.96
N GLU A 37 -10.62 6.25 -6.06
CA GLU A 37 -9.52 6.18 -7.01
C GLU A 37 -8.57 5.03 -6.66
N ILE A 38 -8.10 4.98 -5.42
CA ILE A 38 -7.18 3.94 -4.94
C ILE A 38 -7.81 2.56 -5.11
N VAL A 39 -9.08 2.39 -4.71
CA VAL A 39 -9.81 1.13 -4.89
C VAL A 39 -9.95 0.77 -6.37
N ALA A 40 -10.23 1.73 -7.26
CA ALA A 40 -10.36 1.48 -8.69
C ALA A 40 -9.02 1.02 -9.32
N LEU A 41 -7.90 1.64 -8.93
CA LEU A 41 -6.56 1.25 -9.36
C LEU A 41 -6.21 -0.18 -8.93
N LEU A 42 -6.50 -0.52 -7.68
CA LEU A 42 -6.16 -1.82 -7.10
C LEU A 42 -7.04 -2.96 -7.65
N SER A 43 -8.36 -2.74 -7.75
CA SER A 43 -9.35 -3.75 -8.11
C SER A 43 -9.48 -3.99 -9.63
N SER A 44 -9.07 -3.02 -10.45
CA SER A 44 -9.20 -3.15 -11.90
C SER A 44 -8.21 -4.15 -12.49
N ARG A 45 -8.74 -5.28 -12.98
CA ARG A 45 -7.98 -6.28 -13.74
C ARG A 45 -7.44 -5.75 -15.08
N ARG A 46 -7.99 -4.64 -15.57
CA ARG A 46 -7.54 -3.98 -16.81
C ARG A 46 -6.26 -3.18 -16.58
N ILE A 47 -6.08 -2.63 -15.39
CA ILE A 47 -4.93 -1.80 -15.03
C ILE A 47 -3.80 -2.73 -14.56
N ARG A 48 -2.96 -3.20 -15.48
CA ARG A 48 -1.86 -4.12 -15.12
C ARG A 48 -0.72 -3.42 -14.41
N LYS A 49 -0.43 -2.18 -14.78
CA LYS A 49 0.62 -1.33 -14.24
C LYS A 49 0.04 0.03 -13.90
N PHE A 50 0.43 0.59 -12.76
CA PHE A 50 0.06 1.95 -12.38
C PHE A 50 1.12 2.58 -11.47
N VAL A 51 1.10 3.91 -11.45
CA VAL A 51 1.73 4.75 -10.45
C VAL A 51 0.64 5.63 -9.87
N TYR A 52 0.51 5.65 -8.55
CA TYR A 52 -0.33 6.61 -7.82
C TYR A 52 0.61 7.48 -7.00
N ASP A 53 0.59 8.77 -7.28
CA ASP A 53 1.43 9.76 -6.63
C ASP A 53 0.60 10.53 -5.60
N GLY A 54 0.58 10.03 -4.37
CA GLY A 54 -0.18 10.59 -3.25
C GLY A 54 0.50 11.77 -2.59
N GLU A 55 0.00 12.21 -1.44
CA GLU A 55 0.58 13.35 -0.72
C GLU A 55 1.95 13.02 -0.11
N ARG A 56 2.00 11.94 0.68
CA ARG A 56 3.21 11.48 1.39
C ARG A 56 3.76 10.18 0.83
N TYR A 57 2.93 9.40 0.16
CA TYR A 57 3.31 8.11 -0.36
C TYR A 57 3.12 7.98 -1.87
N LEU A 58 4.03 7.23 -2.48
CA LEU A 58 3.94 6.77 -3.86
C LEU A 58 3.56 5.30 -3.87
N MET A 59 2.56 4.90 -4.66
CA MET A 59 2.23 3.51 -4.92
C MET A 59 2.60 3.12 -6.35
N LEU A 60 3.21 1.96 -6.52
CA LEU A 60 3.60 1.41 -7.81
C LEU A 60 3.17 -0.05 -7.89
N ARG A 61 2.51 -0.44 -8.98
CA ARG A 61 2.36 -1.85 -9.38
C ARG A 61 2.93 -2.02 -10.78
N GLU A 62 3.88 -2.92 -10.96
CA GLU A 62 4.52 -3.16 -12.28
C GLU A 62 3.77 -4.18 -13.14
N SER A 63 3.08 -5.13 -12.51
CA SER A 63 2.25 -6.12 -13.20
C SER A 63 1.15 -6.65 -12.26
N ILE A 64 0.14 -7.31 -12.81
CA ILE A 64 -1.02 -7.80 -12.04
C ILE A 64 -0.66 -8.87 -11.00
N ASN A 65 0.41 -9.64 -11.25
CA ASN A 65 0.88 -10.71 -10.35
C ASN A 65 1.94 -10.22 -9.35
N MET A 66 2.34 -8.96 -9.43
CA MET A 66 3.32 -8.36 -8.52
C MET A 66 2.60 -7.64 -7.38
N PRO A 67 3.21 -7.63 -6.18
CA PRO A 67 2.70 -6.82 -5.09
C PRO A 67 2.73 -5.33 -5.45
N VAL A 68 1.89 -4.57 -4.77
CA VAL A 68 1.94 -3.11 -4.80
C VAL A 68 3.09 -2.68 -3.92
N ARG A 69 4.00 -1.89 -4.46
CA ARG A 69 5.08 -1.25 -3.72
C ARG A 69 4.63 0.11 -3.25
N ILE A 70 4.80 0.40 -1.96
CA ILE A 70 4.46 1.67 -1.36
C ILE A 70 5.74 2.31 -0.83
N PHE A 71 6.01 3.55 -1.23
CA PHE A 71 7.20 4.30 -0.86
C PHE A 71 6.82 5.55 -0.09
N GLU A 72 7.53 5.83 1.00
CA GLU A 72 7.46 7.10 1.69
C GLU A 72 8.32 8.14 0.93
N LYS A 73 7.71 9.21 0.43
CA LYS A 73 8.42 10.24 -0.36
C LYS A 73 9.54 10.89 0.43
N SER A 74 9.28 11.27 1.68
CA SER A 74 10.26 11.94 2.54
C SER A 74 11.51 11.09 2.78
N ALA A 75 11.36 9.76 2.80
CA ALA A 75 12.47 8.83 2.97
C ALA A 75 13.35 8.79 1.71
N LEU A 76 12.74 8.80 0.52
CA LEU A 76 13.46 8.88 -0.75
C LEU A 76 14.22 10.21 -0.88
N GLU A 77 13.59 11.32 -0.51
CA GLU A 77 14.21 12.66 -0.53
C GLU A 77 15.42 12.77 0.39
N LYS A 78 15.40 12.08 1.54
CA LYS A 78 16.52 12.01 2.49
C LYS A 78 17.64 11.05 2.06
N GLY A 79 17.55 10.48 0.85
CA GLY A 79 18.57 9.59 0.29
C GLY A 79 18.59 8.20 0.92
N LEU A 80 17.52 7.78 1.60
CA LEU A 80 17.42 6.40 2.08
C LEU A 80 17.32 5.45 0.89
N LYS A 81 17.96 4.27 1.02
CA LYS A 81 17.88 3.26 -0.02
C LYS A 81 16.44 2.78 -0.17
N GLU A 82 16.01 2.48 -1.39
CA GLU A 82 14.62 2.09 -1.68
C GLU A 82 14.09 0.98 -0.77
N HIS A 83 14.90 -0.04 -0.45
CA HIS A 83 14.50 -1.15 0.42
C HIS A 83 14.20 -0.75 1.88
N GLN A 84 14.65 0.44 2.30
CA GLN A 84 14.39 1.03 3.61
C GLN A 84 13.18 1.99 3.56
N ALA A 85 12.92 2.57 2.39
CA ALA A 85 11.84 3.52 2.16
C ALA A 85 10.54 2.86 1.65
N LYS A 86 10.57 1.55 1.34
CA LYS A 86 9.44 0.82 0.76
C LYS A 86 8.93 -0.34 1.61
N PHE A 87 7.69 -0.71 1.36
CA PHE A 87 7.13 -2.00 1.70
C PHE A 87 6.25 -2.51 0.56
N ASP A 88 6.19 -3.83 0.43
CA ASP A 88 5.45 -4.53 -0.61
C ASP A 88 4.23 -5.21 0.04
N ILE A 89 3.05 -5.07 -0.59
CA ILE A 89 1.81 -5.68 -0.11
C ILE A 89 1.00 -6.21 -1.31
N PRO A 90 0.43 -7.43 -1.23
CA PRO A 90 -0.49 -7.90 -2.26
C PRO A 90 -1.66 -6.94 -2.46
N ALA A 91 -2.10 -6.74 -3.71
CA ALA A 91 -3.18 -5.79 -4.00
C ALA A 91 -4.49 -6.19 -3.29
N GLU A 92 -4.77 -7.50 -3.18
CA GLU A 92 -5.94 -8.02 -2.47
C GLU A 92 -5.87 -7.75 -0.96
N ASP A 93 -4.70 -7.92 -0.35
CA ASP A 93 -4.47 -7.61 1.06
C ASP A 93 -4.65 -6.12 1.36
N LEU A 94 -4.12 -5.26 0.48
CA LEU A 94 -4.29 -3.82 0.60
C LEU A 94 -5.76 -3.40 0.43
N LEU A 95 -6.49 -3.99 -0.52
CA LEU A 95 -7.93 -3.77 -0.69
C LEU A 95 -8.72 -4.20 0.55
N ASN A 96 -8.42 -5.37 1.09
CA ASN A 96 -9.05 -5.88 2.31
C ASN A 96 -8.79 -4.96 3.51
N LEU A 97 -7.57 -4.42 3.60
CA LEU A 97 -7.19 -3.50 4.65
C LEU A 97 -7.91 -2.14 4.50
N ILE A 98 -7.93 -1.57 3.30
CA ILE A 98 -8.67 -0.33 2.98
C ILE A 98 -10.16 -0.49 3.30
N ALA A 99 -10.77 -1.62 2.95
CA ALA A 99 -12.18 -1.88 3.23
C ALA A 99 -12.49 -1.96 4.73
N ARG A 100 -11.56 -2.49 5.55
CA ARG A 100 -11.69 -2.57 7.02
C ARG A 100 -11.34 -1.29 7.74
N TYR A 101 -10.52 -0.43 7.12
CA TYR A 101 -10.10 0.85 7.68
C TYR A 101 -11.18 1.94 7.58
N GLN A 102 -12.35 1.64 7.01
CA GLN A 102 -13.42 2.64 6.90
C GLN A 102 -13.84 3.19 8.27
N ILE A 103 -13.67 4.51 8.40
CA ILE A 103 -14.18 5.43 9.42
C ILE A 103 -15.47 6.07 8.88
#